data_AF-A0A553JJF1-F1
#
_entry.id   AF-A0A553JJF1-F1
#
_cell.length_a   1.000
_cell.length_b   1.000
_cell.length_c   1.000
_cell.angle_alpha   90.00
_cell.angle_beta   90.00
_cell.angle_gamma   90.00
#
_symmetry.space_group_name_H-M   'P 1'
#
loop_
_entity.id
_entity.type
_entity.pdbx_description
1 polymer ?
#
loop_
_entity_poly.entity_id
_entity_poly.type
_entity_poly.pdbx_seq_one_letter_code
_entity_poly.pdbx_strand_id
1 'polypeptide(L)'
;MSTEDRYGDLVLVLKDGDQVATTVEENDVITLLDLSGKQIFPEYCQVGLGYHTAKGKFKVTNSVPSNNESISTNLYELLSKYDVLYAIDTNKKVINGVEYCISSRMHLQLELLSPQYWELKLTRLPAYVFTNPTKGEHEEKIGWVQFICSEQLANKNVRIGLVTDHELGYLPLFNRRQKEITGMGLLPENIEFIYASADRDKGSPLNKAIMSCDADSNKLLKQIALGKMNLTDLSESSSSLYEQSGILCPKYN
;
A
#
# COMPACT_ATOMS: atom_id res chain seq x y z
N MET A 1 -25.93 10.00 12.79
CA MET A 1 -26.02 9.60 11.38
C MET A 1 -25.12 8.39 11.26
N SER A 2 -25.69 7.20 11.06
CA SER A 2 -24.92 5.97 10.86
C SER A 2 -24.19 6.10 9.52
N THR A 3 -22.88 6.30 9.58
CA THR A 3 -22.01 6.06 8.44
C THR A 3 -22.07 4.57 8.15
N GLU A 4 -22.89 4.17 7.20
CA GLU A 4 -22.83 2.82 6.61
C GLU A 4 -21.48 2.71 5.88
N ASP A 5 -20.44 2.30 6.60
CA ASP A 5 -19.24 1.79 5.97
C ASP A 5 -19.64 0.47 5.32
N ARG A 6 -19.83 0.49 3.99
CA ARG A 6 -20.17 -0.71 3.22
C ARG A 6 -18.87 -1.42 2.81
N TYR A 7 -18.65 -2.60 3.38
CA TYR A 7 -17.66 -3.58 2.91
C TYR A 7 -18.10 -4.10 1.54
N GLY A 8 -17.65 -3.43 0.48
CA GLY A 8 -18.27 -3.53 -0.85
C GLY A 8 -17.39 -4.14 -1.93
N ASP A 9 -16.10 -4.36 -1.67
CA ASP A 9 -15.19 -4.93 -2.67
C ASP A 9 -14.47 -6.14 -2.11
N LEU A 10 -15.04 -7.32 -2.36
CA LEU A 10 -14.42 -8.59 -2.03
C LEU A 10 -13.73 -9.12 -3.29
N VAL A 11 -12.41 -9.14 -3.28
CA VAL A 11 -11.63 -9.77 -4.36
C VAL A 11 -11.36 -11.21 -3.96
N LEU A 12 -11.93 -12.15 -4.72
CA LEU A 12 -11.80 -13.58 -4.48
C LEU A 12 -11.06 -14.27 -5.62
N VAL A 13 -10.25 -15.24 -5.25
CA VAL A 13 -9.74 -16.26 -6.16
C VAL A 13 -10.24 -17.59 -5.63
N LEU A 14 -11.02 -18.30 -6.42
CA LEU A 14 -11.60 -19.58 -6.06
C LEU A 14 -10.81 -20.71 -6.72
N LYS A 15 -10.87 -21.90 -6.13
CA LYS A 15 -10.35 -23.10 -6.75
C LYS A 15 -11.16 -23.44 -8.01
N ASP A 16 -10.54 -24.15 -8.94
CA ASP A 16 -11.23 -24.61 -10.15
C ASP A 16 -12.49 -25.42 -9.79
N GLY A 17 -13.64 -24.95 -10.26
CA GLY A 17 -14.94 -25.56 -10.03
C GLY A 17 -15.71 -25.02 -8.83
N ASP A 18 -15.07 -24.30 -7.91
CA ASP A 18 -15.77 -23.64 -6.80
C ASP A 18 -16.57 -22.43 -7.30
N GLN A 19 -17.78 -22.26 -6.77
CA GLN A 19 -18.64 -21.12 -7.07
C GLN A 19 -19.33 -20.61 -5.80
N VAL A 20 -19.14 -19.33 -5.50
CA VAL A 20 -19.87 -18.67 -4.41
C VAL A 20 -21.30 -18.41 -4.87
N ALA A 21 -22.26 -19.04 -4.21
CA ALA A 21 -23.69 -18.82 -4.45
C ALA A 21 -24.27 -17.73 -3.55
N THR A 22 -23.80 -17.66 -2.30
CA THR A 22 -24.24 -16.67 -1.33
C THR A 22 -23.14 -16.33 -0.34
N THR A 23 -23.26 -15.17 0.29
CA THR A 23 -22.36 -14.68 1.34
C THR A 23 -23.18 -14.32 2.57
N VAL A 24 -22.73 -14.73 3.74
CA VAL A 24 -23.32 -14.38 5.03
C VAL A 24 -22.31 -13.57 5.81
N GLU A 25 -22.69 -12.40 6.31
CA GLU A 25 -21.85 -11.58 7.19
C GLU A 25 -22.45 -11.57 8.61
N GLU A 26 -21.69 -12.08 9.57
CA GLU A 26 -22.06 -12.09 10.99
C GLU A 26 -20.85 -11.70 11.84
N ASN A 27 -21.02 -10.74 12.75
CA ASN A 27 -19.97 -10.27 13.67
C ASN A 27 -18.64 -9.93 12.97
N ASP A 28 -18.71 -9.12 11.92
CA ASP A 28 -17.57 -8.72 11.08
C ASP A 28 -16.86 -9.89 10.35
N VAL A 29 -17.50 -11.04 10.20
CA VAL A 29 -16.95 -12.18 9.45
C VAL A 29 -17.84 -12.54 8.27
N ILE A 30 -17.25 -12.57 7.07
CA ILE A 30 -17.87 -13.04 5.84
C ILE A 30 -17.64 -14.54 5.68
N THR A 31 -18.73 -15.28 5.55
CA THR A 31 -18.75 -16.70 5.18
C THR A 31 -19.24 -16.84 3.74
N LEU A 32 -18.47 -17.54 2.90
CA LEU A 32 -18.84 -17.84 1.52
C LEU A 32 -19.49 -19.23 1.45
N LEU A 33 -20.65 -19.36 0.81
CA LEU A 33 -21.37 -20.62 0.68
C LEU A 33 -21.64 -20.98 -0.79
N ASP A 34 -21.57 -22.26 -1.11
CA ASP A 34 -21.95 -22.81 -2.42
C ASP A 34 -23.48 -22.99 -2.56
N LEU A 35 -23.92 -23.50 -3.72
CA LEU A 35 -25.36 -23.73 -3.99
C LEU A 35 -26.00 -24.76 -3.04
N SER A 36 -25.21 -25.62 -2.40
CA SER A 36 -25.67 -26.61 -1.42
C SER A 36 -25.67 -26.07 0.02
N GLY A 37 -25.22 -24.83 0.23
CA GLY A 37 -25.05 -24.23 1.55
C GLY A 37 -23.77 -24.65 2.27
N LYS A 38 -22.83 -25.31 1.57
CA LYS A 38 -21.53 -25.69 2.13
C LYS A 38 -20.56 -24.51 2.05
N GLN A 39 -19.75 -24.33 3.08
CA GLN A 39 -18.73 -23.29 3.12
C GLN A 39 -17.61 -23.52 2.09
N ILE A 40 -17.25 -22.44 1.40
CA ILE A 40 -16.13 -22.35 0.46
C ILE A 40 -15.02 -21.52 1.09
N PHE A 41 -13.78 -21.95 0.86
CA PHE A 41 -12.58 -21.21 1.23
C PHE A 41 -11.83 -20.80 -0.05
N PRO A 42 -11.69 -19.49 -0.32
CA PRO A 42 -10.96 -19.03 -1.50
C PRO A 42 -9.47 -19.36 -1.38
N GLU A 43 -8.76 -19.42 -2.50
CA GLU A 43 -7.29 -19.45 -2.53
C GLU A 43 -6.68 -18.10 -2.16
N TYR A 44 -7.44 -17.02 -2.36
CA TYR A 44 -7.05 -15.67 -1.97
C TYR A 44 -8.28 -14.80 -1.74
N CYS A 45 -8.21 -13.97 -0.72
CA CYS A 45 -9.22 -12.99 -0.40
C CYS A 45 -8.59 -11.63 -0.09
N GLN A 46 -9.19 -10.58 -0.65
CA GLN A 46 -8.93 -9.20 -0.30
C GLN A 46 -10.25 -8.52 0.06
N VAL A 47 -10.26 -7.81 1.18
CA VAL A 47 -11.43 -7.09 1.67
C VAL A 47 -11.20 -5.60 1.48
N GLY A 48 -12.06 -4.99 0.68
CA GLY A 48 -12.03 -3.58 0.33
C GLY A 48 -13.18 -2.80 0.94
N LEU A 49 -12.84 -1.63 1.47
CA LEU A 49 -13.79 -0.58 1.82
C LEU A 49 -13.97 0.36 0.62
N GLY A 50 -15.17 0.90 0.47
CA GLY A 50 -15.44 1.84 -0.61
C GLY A 50 -16.84 2.41 -0.59
N TYR A 51 -17.18 3.17 -1.63
CA TYR A 51 -18.47 3.82 -1.75
C TYR A 51 -18.92 3.92 -3.21
N HIS A 52 -20.23 3.96 -3.42
CA HIS A 52 -20.77 4.31 -4.73
C HIS A 52 -20.73 5.82 -4.94
N THR A 53 -20.16 6.25 -6.06
CA THR A 53 -20.23 7.63 -6.50
C THR A 53 -21.66 8.01 -6.91
N ALA A 54 -21.94 9.32 -7.01
CA ALA A 54 -23.22 9.80 -7.55
C ALA A 54 -23.54 9.29 -8.97
N LYS A 55 -22.53 8.82 -9.71
CA LYS A 55 -22.66 8.20 -11.04
C LYS A 55 -22.78 6.67 -10.98
N GLY A 56 -22.99 6.08 -9.80
CA GLY A 56 -23.15 4.64 -9.58
C GLY A 56 -21.85 3.82 -9.54
N LYS A 57 -20.72 4.34 -10.05
CA LYS A 57 -19.42 3.64 -10.01
C LYS A 57 -18.95 3.43 -8.56
N PHE A 58 -18.63 2.19 -8.18
CA PHE A 58 -17.98 1.87 -6.91
C PHE A 58 -16.53 2.35 -6.91
N LYS A 59 -16.09 2.97 -5.81
CA LYS A 59 -14.73 3.41 -5.60
C LYS A 59 -14.19 2.82 -4.31
N VAL A 60 -13.12 2.05 -4.44
CA VAL A 60 -12.34 1.50 -3.33
C VAL A 60 -11.57 2.62 -2.64
N THR A 61 -11.62 2.69 -1.31
CA THR A 61 -10.83 3.62 -0.48
C THR A 61 -9.60 2.95 0.08
N ASN A 62 -9.72 1.70 0.52
CA ASN A 62 -8.61 0.83 0.90
C ASN A 62 -8.98 -0.64 0.62
N SER A 63 -7.97 -1.49 0.46
CA SER A 63 -8.14 -2.94 0.27
C SER A 63 -6.99 -3.71 0.91
N VAL A 64 -7.33 -4.64 1.80
CA VAL A 64 -6.38 -5.38 2.64
C VAL A 64 -6.53 -6.88 2.37
N PRO A 65 -5.43 -7.63 2.16
CA PRO A 65 -5.49 -9.09 2.10
C PRO A 65 -6.06 -9.67 3.39
N SER A 66 -7.03 -10.57 3.29
CA SER A 66 -7.71 -11.20 4.42
C SER A 66 -7.21 -12.63 4.66
N ASN A 67 -7.69 -13.26 5.74
CA ASN A 67 -7.51 -14.69 5.94
C ASN A 67 -8.57 -15.44 5.12
N ASN A 68 -8.12 -16.39 4.29
CA ASN A 68 -9.01 -17.19 3.44
C ASN A 68 -9.98 -18.07 4.24
N GLU A 69 -9.62 -18.47 5.46
CA GLU A 69 -10.47 -19.31 6.33
C GLU A 69 -11.47 -18.50 7.15
N SER A 70 -11.17 -17.23 7.41
CA SER A 70 -11.99 -16.32 8.22
C SER A 70 -11.87 -14.91 7.66
N ILE A 71 -12.79 -14.58 6.75
CA ILE A 71 -12.75 -13.30 6.03
C ILE A 71 -13.31 -12.20 6.95
N SER A 72 -12.43 -11.49 7.64
CA SER A 72 -12.84 -10.37 8.49
C SER A 72 -13.15 -9.12 7.68
N THR A 73 -14.20 -8.38 8.05
CA THR A 73 -14.46 -7.02 7.59
C THR A 73 -13.85 -5.97 8.52
N ASN A 74 -13.46 -6.36 9.74
CA ASN A 74 -12.83 -5.46 10.68
C ASN A 74 -11.39 -5.11 10.24
N LEU A 75 -11.17 -3.86 9.87
CA LEU A 75 -9.86 -3.36 9.40
C LEU A 75 -8.73 -3.67 10.40
N TYR A 76 -8.96 -3.55 11.70
CA TYR A 76 -7.92 -3.76 12.68
C TYR A 76 -7.57 -5.23 12.84
N GLU A 77 -8.55 -6.12 12.75
CA GLU A 77 -8.32 -7.56 12.69
C GLU A 77 -7.50 -7.92 11.44
N LEU A 78 -7.86 -7.36 10.27
CA LEU A 78 -7.12 -7.55 9.02
C LEU A 78 -5.67 -7.07 9.12
N LEU A 79 -5.41 -5.98 9.84
CA LEU A 79 -4.07 -5.42 10.01
C LEU A 79 -3.26 -6.13 11.11
N SER A 80 -3.91 -6.80 12.06
CA SER A 80 -3.26 -7.48 13.20
C SER A 80 -2.34 -8.63 12.79
N LYS A 81 -2.52 -9.18 11.57
CA LYS A 81 -1.64 -10.23 11.03
C LYS A 81 -0.27 -9.72 10.57
N TYR A 82 -0.07 -8.41 10.51
CA TYR A 82 1.23 -7.84 10.18
C TYR A 82 1.97 -7.46 11.46
N ASP A 83 3.24 -7.81 11.54
CA ASP A 83 4.08 -7.42 12.67
C ASP A 83 4.57 -5.98 12.50
N VAL A 84 4.70 -5.52 11.24
CA VAL A 84 5.09 -4.15 10.89
C VAL A 84 4.29 -3.65 9.69
N LEU A 85 3.88 -2.38 9.75
CA LEU A 85 3.20 -1.70 8.65
C LEU A 85 4.05 -0.51 8.17
N TYR A 86 4.17 -0.38 6.86
CA TYR A 86 4.77 0.77 6.20
C TYR A 86 3.82 1.35 5.17
N ALA A 87 3.90 2.65 4.91
CA ALA A 87 3.28 3.29 3.75
C ALA A 87 4.36 3.89 2.86
N ILE A 88 4.14 3.81 1.55
CA ILE A 88 5.05 4.36 0.54
C ILE A 88 4.24 4.99 -0.60
N ASP A 89 4.70 6.16 -1.04
CA ASP A 89 4.12 6.93 -2.14
C ASP A 89 5.24 7.73 -2.83
N THR A 90 5.17 7.83 -4.15
CA THR A 90 6.24 8.35 -5.00
C THR A 90 5.74 9.42 -5.96
N ASN A 91 6.04 10.67 -5.66
CA ASN A 91 5.74 11.79 -6.55
C ASN A 91 6.92 12.15 -7.44
N LYS A 92 6.66 12.64 -8.65
CA LYS A 92 7.68 13.10 -9.60
C LYS A 92 7.48 14.53 -10.08
N LYS A 93 8.58 15.19 -10.45
CA LYS A 93 8.56 16.51 -11.09
C LYS A 93 9.83 16.76 -11.90
N VAL A 94 9.66 17.35 -13.09
CA VAL A 94 10.77 17.85 -13.90
C VAL A 94 11.21 19.21 -13.38
N ILE A 95 12.50 19.35 -13.04
CA ILE A 95 13.12 20.57 -12.50
C ILE A 95 14.43 20.79 -13.26
N ASN A 96 14.55 21.90 -13.99
CA ASN A 96 15.72 22.23 -14.81
C ASN A 96 16.15 21.11 -15.78
N GLY A 97 15.19 20.39 -16.36
CA GLY A 97 15.43 19.31 -17.32
C GLY A 97 15.72 17.94 -16.70
N VAL A 98 15.79 17.83 -15.37
CA VAL A 98 15.95 16.55 -14.66
C VAL A 98 14.61 16.13 -14.07
N GLU A 99 14.19 14.90 -14.29
CA GLU A 99 13.00 14.32 -13.65
C GLU A 99 13.39 13.80 -12.27
N TYR A 100 12.95 14.49 -11.22
CA TYR A 100 13.15 14.05 -9.83
C TYR A 100 11.93 13.27 -9.36
N CYS A 101 12.18 12.11 -8.76
CA CYS A 101 11.18 11.31 -8.09
C CYS A 101 11.50 11.24 -6.59
N ILE A 102 10.50 11.45 -5.74
CA ILE A 102 10.62 11.38 -4.28
C ILE A 102 9.68 10.29 -3.79
N SER A 103 10.24 9.24 -3.22
CA SER A 103 9.50 8.16 -2.57
C SER A 103 9.51 8.39 -1.06
N SER A 104 8.41 8.95 -0.54
CA SER A 104 8.22 9.16 0.89
C SER A 104 7.69 7.91 1.55
N ARG A 105 8.18 7.67 2.77
CA ARG A 105 7.90 6.45 3.51
C ARG A 105 7.51 6.75 4.94
N MET A 106 6.57 6.00 5.45
CA MET A 106 6.18 6.07 6.86
C MET A 106 6.14 4.68 7.47
N HIS A 107 6.55 4.60 8.73
CA HIS A 107 6.28 3.48 9.62
C HIS A 107 4.98 3.76 10.36
N LEU A 108 4.06 2.79 10.33
CA LEU A 108 2.75 2.86 10.96
C LEU A 108 2.78 1.97 12.20
N GLN A 109 2.54 2.57 13.36
CA GLN A 109 2.34 1.84 14.60
C GLN A 109 0.89 2.01 15.03
N LEU A 110 0.15 0.90 15.07
CA LEU A 110 -1.22 0.84 15.57
C LEU A 110 -1.21 0.33 17.01
N GLU A 111 -1.82 1.08 17.92
CA GLU A 111 -1.93 0.72 19.33
C GLU A 111 -3.40 0.69 19.75
N LEU A 112 -3.86 -0.46 20.25
CA LEU A 112 -5.20 -0.59 20.83
C LEU A 112 -5.19 0.03 22.23
N LEU A 113 -5.77 1.21 22.39
CA LEU A 113 -5.87 1.84 23.71
C LEU A 113 -7.09 1.36 24.50
N SER A 114 -8.15 0.92 23.83
CA SER A 114 -9.35 0.31 24.43
C SER A 114 -10.11 -0.52 23.40
N PRO A 115 -11.07 -1.39 23.76
CA PRO A 115 -11.76 -2.29 22.82
C PRO A 115 -12.38 -1.62 21.56
N GLN A 116 -12.59 -0.30 21.58
CA GLN A 116 -13.15 0.46 20.46
C GLN A 116 -12.26 1.63 20.01
N TYR A 117 -11.06 1.77 20.56
CA TYR A 117 -10.18 2.90 20.28
C TYR A 117 -8.77 2.44 19.93
N TRP A 118 -8.35 2.80 18.72
CA TRP A 118 -7.01 2.60 18.22
C TRP A 118 -6.33 3.95 18.00
N GLU A 119 -5.09 4.04 18.42
CA GLU A 119 -4.20 5.15 18.09
C GLU A 119 -3.27 4.73 16.96
N LEU A 120 -3.15 5.59 15.95
CA LEU A 120 -2.15 5.46 14.90
C LEU A 120 -1.04 6.47 15.13
N LYS A 121 0.18 5.96 15.31
CA LYS A 121 1.39 6.76 15.28
C LYS A 121 2.09 6.58 13.94
N LEU A 122 2.24 7.70 13.22
CA LEU A 122 3.00 7.76 11.97
C LEU A 122 4.41 8.28 12.25
N THR A 123 5.41 7.47 11.93
CA THR A 123 6.82 7.87 12.00
C THR A 123 7.37 8.01 10.60
N ARG A 124 7.74 9.24 10.22
CA ARG A 124 8.39 9.51 8.94
C ARG A 124 9.75 8.85 8.88
N LEU A 125 10.01 8.15 7.78
CA LEU A 125 11.32 7.62 7.45
C LEU A 125 12.00 8.58 6.46
N PRO A 126 13.34 8.54 6.33
CA PRO A 126 14.02 9.28 5.27
C PRO A 126 13.45 8.93 3.90
N ALA A 127 13.14 9.92 3.07
CA ALA A 127 12.61 9.69 1.74
C ALA A 127 13.74 9.24 0.80
N TYR A 128 13.42 8.40 -0.18
CA TYR A 128 14.33 8.18 -1.29
C TYR A 128 14.13 9.25 -2.35
N VAL A 129 15.24 9.65 -2.97
CA VAL A 129 15.24 10.49 -4.16
C VAL A 129 15.98 9.74 -5.25
N PHE A 130 15.42 9.75 -6.45
CA PHE A 130 16.08 9.24 -7.64
C PHE A 130 15.74 10.11 -8.84
N THR A 131 16.61 10.07 -9.85
CA THR A 131 16.48 10.91 -11.05
C THR A 131 16.34 10.08 -12.32
N ASN A 132 15.59 10.64 -13.27
CA ASN A 132 15.48 10.13 -14.63
C ASN A 132 15.17 8.61 -14.66
N PRO A 133 14.01 8.18 -14.12
CA PRO A 133 13.64 6.77 -14.13
C PRO A 133 13.62 6.20 -15.55
N THR A 134 14.01 4.93 -15.67
CA THR A 134 14.09 4.24 -16.96
C THR A 134 12.73 4.26 -17.65
N LYS A 135 12.74 4.65 -18.93
CA LYS A 135 11.51 4.76 -19.74
C LYS A 135 10.71 3.46 -19.73
N GLY A 136 9.43 3.55 -19.39
CA GLY A 136 8.51 2.42 -19.32
C GLY A 136 8.37 1.84 -17.91
N GLU A 137 9.23 2.22 -16.97
CA GLU A 137 9.06 1.91 -15.56
C GLU A 137 8.33 3.02 -14.82
N HIS A 138 7.41 2.63 -13.95
CA HIS A 138 6.64 3.56 -13.12
C HIS A 138 7.41 3.86 -11.84
N GLU A 139 7.53 5.13 -11.49
CA GLU A 139 8.27 5.64 -10.34
C GLU A 139 7.86 4.99 -9.02
N GLU A 140 6.57 4.71 -8.83
CA GLU A 140 6.07 4.00 -7.65
C GLU A 140 6.71 2.63 -7.46
N LYS A 141 6.78 1.84 -8.54
CA LYS A 141 7.41 0.51 -8.49
C LYS A 141 8.90 0.63 -8.16
N ILE A 142 9.58 1.63 -8.71
CA ILE A 142 10.98 1.90 -8.41
C ILE A 142 11.15 2.23 -6.92
N GLY A 143 10.27 3.07 -6.35
CA GLY A 143 10.22 3.37 -4.93
C GLY A 143 10.05 2.13 -4.06
N TRP A 144 9.14 1.22 -4.43
CA TRP A 144 8.95 -0.06 -3.74
C TRP A 144 10.22 -0.90 -3.74
N VAL A 145 10.84 -1.10 -4.91
CA VAL A 145 12.06 -1.89 -5.06
C VAL A 145 13.20 -1.29 -4.23
N GLN A 146 13.40 0.03 -4.32
CA GLN A 146 14.43 0.71 -3.55
C GLN A 146 14.23 0.53 -2.05
N PHE A 147 13.00 0.66 -1.55
CA PHE A 147 12.70 0.47 -0.14
C PHE A 147 12.91 -0.97 0.32
N ILE A 148 12.33 -1.94 -0.40
CA ILE A 148 12.40 -3.35 -0.03
C ILE A 148 13.86 -3.83 -0.02
N CYS A 149 14.64 -3.47 -1.04
CA CYS A 149 16.02 -3.91 -1.18
C CYS A 149 16.97 -3.22 -0.20
N SER A 150 16.93 -1.89 -0.09
CA SER A 150 17.92 -1.16 0.74
C SER A 150 17.72 -1.38 2.24
N GLU A 151 16.48 -1.58 2.69
CA GLU A 151 16.16 -1.90 4.09
C GLU A 151 16.18 -3.41 4.36
N GLN A 152 16.53 -4.19 3.35
CA GLN A 152 16.58 -5.66 3.38
C GLN A 152 15.30 -6.27 3.96
N LEU A 153 14.13 -5.75 3.58
CA LEU A 153 12.85 -6.15 4.16
C LEU A 153 12.57 -7.64 3.94
N ALA A 154 13.01 -8.19 2.81
CA ALA A 154 12.90 -9.61 2.48
C ALA A 154 13.69 -10.53 3.43
N ASN A 155 14.73 -10.02 4.09
CA ASN A 155 15.58 -10.79 5.00
C ASN A 155 15.06 -10.76 6.45
N LYS A 156 14.02 -9.97 6.74
CA LYS A 156 13.48 -9.84 8.09
C LYS A 156 12.50 -10.98 8.37
N ASN A 157 12.61 -11.58 9.55
CA ASN A 157 11.69 -12.62 10.01
C ASN A 157 10.43 -12.01 10.65
N VAL A 158 9.73 -11.15 9.90
CA VAL A 158 8.48 -10.48 10.30
C VAL A 158 7.55 -10.35 9.09
N ARG A 159 6.25 -10.39 9.32
CA ARG A 159 5.19 -10.16 8.33
C ARG A 159 5.00 -8.66 8.14
N ILE A 160 5.16 -8.19 6.90
CA ILE A 160 5.18 -6.77 6.55
C ILE A 160 3.99 -6.46 5.67
N GLY A 161 3.16 -5.50 6.09
CA GLY A 161 2.18 -4.87 5.22
C GLY A 161 2.76 -3.58 4.63
N LEU A 162 2.81 -3.49 3.30
CA LEU A 162 3.29 -2.31 2.58
C LEU A 162 2.11 -1.61 1.89
N VAL A 163 1.68 -0.50 2.47
CA VAL A 163 0.56 0.32 1.99
C VAL A 163 1.03 1.18 0.82
N THR A 164 0.28 1.17 -0.28
CA THR A 164 0.49 2.01 -1.47
C THR A 164 -0.85 2.38 -2.10
N ASP A 165 -0.90 3.47 -2.86
CA ASP A 165 -2.10 3.88 -3.60
C ASP A 165 -2.04 3.50 -5.10
N HIS A 166 -1.02 2.73 -5.48
CA HIS A 166 -0.74 2.39 -6.86
C HIS A 166 -1.04 0.91 -7.17
N GLU A 167 -1.35 0.61 -8.43
CA GLU A 167 -1.64 -0.74 -8.96
C GLU A 167 -2.73 -1.54 -8.23
N LEU A 168 -3.81 -0.91 -7.73
CA LEU A 168 -4.95 -1.60 -7.08
C LEU A 168 -5.38 -2.89 -7.79
N GLY A 169 -5.49 -2.85 -9.13
CA GLY A 169 -5.91 -4.00 -9.93
C GLY A 169 -4.90 -5.15 -10.04
N TYR A 170 -3.60 -4.89 -9.77
CA TYR A 170 -2.55 -5.90 -9.83
C TYR A 170 -2.00 -6.32 -8.46
N LEU A 171 -2.33 -5.62 -7.36
CA LEU A 171 -1.94 -6.04 -6.01
C LEU A 171 -2.27 -7.51 -5.70
N PRO A 172 -3.47 -8.06 -6.06
CA PRO A 172 -3.72 -9.50 -5.90
C PRO A 172 -2.72 -10.40 -6.64
N LEU A 173 -2.18 -9.97 -7.78
CA LEU A 173 -1.21 -10.75 -8.53
C LEU A 173 0.18 -10.67 -7.91
N PHE A 174 0.58 -9.50 -7.41
CA PHE A 174 1.84 -9.33 -6.68
C PHE A 174 1.83 -10.13 -5.38
N ASN A 175 0.78 -10.02 -4.57
CA ASN A 175 0.63 -10.74 -3.30
C ASN A 175 0.57 -12.25 -3.48
N ARG A 176 0.10 -12.75 -4.63
CA ARG A 176 0.12 -14.19 -4.94
C ARG A 176 1.39 -14.64 -5.65
N ARG A 177 2.39 -13.76 -5.81
CA ARG A 177 3.63 -14.03 -6.53
C ARG A 177 3.38 -14.55 -7.96
N GLN A 178 2.36 -13.99 -8.62
CA GLN A 178 1.98 -14.32 -10.01
C GLN A 178 2.39 -13.23 -11.01
N LYS A 179 2.81 -12.06 -10.52
CA LYS A 179 3.30 -10.95 -11.33
C LYS A 179 4.62 -10.45 -10.75
N GLU A 180 5.60 -10.27 -11.63
CA GLU A 180 6.90 -9.72 -11.26
C GLU A 180 6.88 -8.19 -11.21
N ILE A 181 7.76 -7.65 -10.37
CA ILE A 181 8.12 -6.24 -10.29
C ILE A 181 9.50 -6.08 -10.91
N THR A 182 9.61 -5.24 -11.94
CA THR A 182 10.88 -5.00 -12.63
C THR A 182 11.97 -4.60 -11.64
N GLY A 183 13.12 -5.28 -11.71
CA GLY A 183 14.28 -5.01 -10.85
C GLY A 183 14.26 -5.73 -9.49
N MET A 184 13.19 -6.46 -9.16
CA MET A 184 13.10 -7.28 -7.95
C MET A 184 12.66 -8.73 -8.22
N GLY A 185 11.86 -8.97 -9.26
CA GLY A 185 11.23 -10.28 -9.51
C GLY A 185 9.91 -10.40 -8.76
N LEU A 186 9.62 -11.57 -8.20
CA LEU A 186 8.39 -11.80 -7.42
C LEU A 186 8.46 -11.12 -6.04
N LEU A 187 7.29 -10.76 -5.50
CA LEU A 187 7.20 -10.14 -4.17
C LEU A 187 7.66 -11.15 -3.08
N PRO A 188 8.55 -10.76 -2.15
CA PRO A 188 9.00 -11.64 -1.07
C PRO A 188 7.83 -12.20 -0.25
N GLU A 189 7.96 -13.44 0.24
CA GLU A 189 6.90 -14.17 0.97
C GLU A 189 6.42 -13.45 2.24
N ASN A 190 7.31 -12.70 2.89
CA ASN A 190 7.02 -11.99 4.13
C ASN A 190 6.39 -10.59 3.92
N ILE A 191 6.16 -10.17 2.67
CA ILE A 191 5.62 -8.85 2.33
C ILE A 191 4.31 -9.01 1.59
N GLU A 192 3.28 -8.26 1.98
CA GLU A 192 2.04 -8.10 1.22
C GLU A 192 1.75 -6.61 0.98
N PHE A 193 1.31 -6.28 -0.23
CA PHE A 193 0.78 -4.96 -0.54
C PHE A 193 -0.64 -4.77 -0.04
N ILE A 194 -0.89 -3.56 0.46
CA ILE A 194 -2.18 -3.08 0.91
C ILE A 194 -2.52 -1.83 0.11
N TYR A 195 -3.72 -1.74 -0.44
CA TYR A 195 -4.16 -0.54 -1.13
C TYR A 195 -4.74 0.47 -0.15
N ALA A 196 -4.38 1.76 -0.31
CA ALA A 196 -5.14 2.86 0.27
C ALA A 196 -5.03 4.13 -0.58
N SER A 197 -6.12 4.88 -0.71
CA SER A 197 -6.16 6.11 -1.49
C SER A 197 -5.82 7.35 -0.66
N ALA A 198 -4.93 8.22 -1.17
CA ALA A 198 -4.65 9.53 -0.57
C ALA A 198 -5.88 10.46 -0.57
N ASP A 199 -6.76 10.35 -1.56
CA ASP A 199 -7.78 11.36 -1.82
C ASP A 199 -9.03 11.23 -0.96
N ARG A 200 -9.19 10.11 -0.23
CA ARG A 200 -10.48 9.69 0.32
C ARG A 200 -10.35 9.05 1.70
N ASP A 201 -11.48 9.06 2.41
CA ASP A 201 -11.65 8.47 3.74
C ASP A 201 -10.49 8.77 4.71
N LYS A 202 -10.49 10.02 5.22
CA LYS A 202 -9.52 10.44 6.23
C LYS A 202 -9.77 9.80 7.60
N GLY A 203 -10.74 8.90 7.74
CA GLY A 203 -10.96 8.13 8.96
C GLY A 203 -9.94 7.00 9.08
N SER A 204 -9.72 6.28 7.98
CA SER A 204 -8.83 5.11 7.93
C SER A 204 -7.36 5.46 8.22
N PRO A 205 -6.66 4.66 9.04
CA PRO A 205 -5.24 4.85 9.30
C PRO A 205 -4.37 4.68 8.05
N LEU A 206 -4.77 3.80 7.12
CA LEU A 206 -4.03 3.53 5.89
C LEU A 206 -4.05 4.74 4.95
N ASN A 207 -5.24 5.31 4.75
CA ASN A 207 -5.45 6.50 3.92
C ASN A 207 -4.70 7.71 4.49
N LYS A 208 -4.72 7.91 5.82
CA LYS A 208 -3.92 8.96 6.49
C LYS A 208 -2.42 8.81 6.25
N ALA A 209 -1.91 7.58 6.25
CA ALA A 209 -0.49 7.32 6.03
C ALA A 209 -0.08 7.70 4.60
N ILE A 210 -0.85 7.25 3.59
CA ILE A 210 -0.61 7.59 2.19
C ILE A 210 -0.74 9.10 1.95
N MET A 211 -1.79 9.74 2.48
CA MET A 211 -1.93 11.20 2.43
C MET A 211 -0.70 11.94 2.95
N SER A 212 -0.11 11.42 4.02
CA SER A 212 1.05 12.02 4.65
C SER A 212 2.30 11.80 3.79
N CYS A 213 2.44 10.64 3.14
CA CYS A 213 3.53 10.39 2.20
C CYS A 213 3.42 11.31 0.96
N ASP A 214 2.23 11.44 0.36
CA ASP A 214 1.99 12.35 -0.78
C ASP A 214 2.36 13.80 -0.43
N ALA A 215 1.87 14.29 0.71
CA ALA A 215 2.19 15.64 1.19
C ALA A 215 3.70 15.85 1.42
N ASP A 216 4.39 14.87 2.00
CA ASP A 216 5.83 14.95 2.24
C ASP A 216 6.62 14.92 0.92
N SER A 217 6.27 14.03 -0.02
CA SER A 217 6.91 13.95 -1.34
C SER A 217 6.74 15.26 -2.11
N ASN A 218 5.52 15.83 -2.12
CA ASN A 218 5.24 17.12 -2.74
C ASN A 218 6.01 18.28 -2.09
N LYS A 219 6.14 18.28 -0.76
CA LYS A 219 6.92 19.27 -0.02
C LYS A 219 8.40 19.21 -0.39
N LEU A 220 8.97 18.00 -0.45
CA LEU A 220 10.39 17.80 -0.80
C LEU A 220 10.66 18.22 -2.25
N LEU A 221 9.80 17.84 -3.20
CA LEU A 221 9.90 18.30 -4.60
C LEU A 221 9.84 19.83 -4.71
N LYS A 222 8.98 20.49 -3.92
CA LYS A 222 8.92 21.96 -3.86
C LYS A 222 10.21 22.56 -3.31
N GLN A 223 10.83 21.94 -2.30
CA GLN A 223 12.11 22.40 -1.77
C GLN A 223 13.25 22.26 -2.78
N ILE A 224 13.28 21.16 -3.55
CA ILE A 224 14.22 20.99 -4.67
C ILE A 224 14.02 22.09 -5.72
N ALA A 225 12.77 22.32 -6.13
CA ALA A 225 12.45 23.34 -7.14
C ALA A 225 12.84 24.77 -6.72
N LEU A 226 12.87 25.03 -5.40
CA LEU A 226 13.29 26.31 -4.83
C LEU A 226 14.80 26.39 -4.54
N GLY A 227 15.58 25.37 -4.88
CA GLY A 227 17.02 25.31 -4.58
C GLY A 227 17.34 25.25 -3.09
N LYS A 228 16.39 24.81 -2.25
CA LYS A 228 16.52 24.76 -0.79
C LYS A 228 17.10 23.44 -0.28
N MET A 229 17.33 22.49 -1.17
CA MET A 229 17.88 21.17 -0.85
C MET A 229 19.27 21.06 -1.45
N ASN A 230 20.20 20.50 -0.67
CA ASN A 230 21.49 20.12 -1.22
C ASN A 230 21.36 18.76 -1.91
N LEU A 231 21.55 18.73 -3.22
CA LEU A 231 21.49 17.51 -4.04
C LEU A 231 22.89 17.04 -4.47
N THR A 232 23.97 17.64 -3.96
CA THR A 232 25.34 17.22 -4.28
C THR A 232 25.65 15.79 -3.81
N ASP A 233 24.84 15.28 -2.87
CA ASP A 233 25.04 13.96 -2.27
C ASP A 233 24.28 12.86 -3.03
N LEU A 234 23.62 13.19 -4.15
CA LEU A 234 23.09 12.18 -5.06
C LEU A 234 24.24 11.44 -5.72
N SER A 235 24.34 10.14 -5.45
CA SER A 235 25.32 9.27 -6.06
C SER A 235 24.78 8.68 -7.35
N GLU A 236 25.67 8.44 -8.32
CA GLU A 236 25.37 7.58 -9.46
C GLU A 236 24.87 6.22 -8.96
N SER A 237 23.77 5.77 -9.55
CA SER A 237 23.18 4.50 -9.16
C SER A 237 23.79 3.35 -9.96
N SER A 238 23.98 2.20 -9.30
CA SER A 238 24.24 0.93 -9.98
C SER A 238 22.95 0.26 -10.48
N SER A 239 21.78 0.81 -10.12
CA SER A 239 20.48 0.34 -10.59
C SER A 239 20.30 0.63 -12.07
N SER A 240 19.71 -0.32 -12.81
CA SER A 240 19.27 -0.11 -14.18
C SER A 240 17.95 0.66 -14.29
N LEU A 241 17.38 1.11 -13.17
CA LEU A 241 16.05 1.73 -13.11
C LEU A 241 16.07 3.26 -13.07
N TYR A 242 17.21 3.89 -12.76
CA TYR A 242 17.34 5.35 -12.59
C TYR A 242 18.81 5.74 -12.62
N GLU A 243 19.11 7.01 -12.92
CA GLU A 243 20.49 7.47 -13.13
C GLU A 243 21.23 7.76 -11.81
N GLN A 244 20.61 8.52 -10.91
CA GLN A 244 21.19 8.86 -9.61
C GLN A 244 20.18 8.61 -8.50
N SER A 245 20.68 8.39 -7.29
CA SER A 245 19.82 8.31 -6.11
C SER A 245 20.51 8.78 -4.84
N GLY A 246 19.69 9.02 -3.83
CA GLY A 246 20.12 9.31 -2.48
C GLY A 246 18.96 9.23 -1.50
N ILE A 247 19.21 9.74 -0.31
CA ILE A 247 18.24 9.79 0.78
C ILE A 247 18.07 11.25 1.21
N LEU A 248 16.82 11.66 1.41
CA LEU A 248 16.46 12.97 1.93
C LEU A 248 15.84 12.80 3.31
N CYS A 249 16.54 13.27 4.33
CA CYS A 249 15.99 13.40 5.66
C CYS A 249 15.11 14.66 5.71
N PRO A 250 13.82 14.55 6.04
CA PRO A 250 13.00 15.74 6.24
C PRO A 250 13.60 16.55 7.40
N LYS A 251 14.13 17.74 7.11
CA LYS A 251 14.50 18.69 8.18
C LYS A 251 13.21 19.28 8.75
N TYR A 252 12.94 18.98 10.01
CA TYR A 252 11.85 19.62 10.74
C TYR A 252 12.40 20.91 11.36
N ASN A 253 11.85 22.04 10.93
CA ASN A 253 11.85 23.27 11.71
C ASN A 253 10.60 23.26 12.59
#